data_AF-A0A2V7S5Z8-F1
#
_entry.id   AF-A0A2V7S5Z8-F1
#
_cell.length_a   1.000
_cell.length_b   1.000
_cell.length_c   1.000
_cell.angle_alpha   90.00
_cell.angle_beta   90.00
_cell.angle_gamma   90.00
#
_symmetry.space_group_name_H-M   'P 1'
#
loop_
_entity.id
_entity.type
_entity.pdbx_description
1 polymer ?
#
loop_
_entity_poly.entity_id
_entity_poly.type
_entity_poly.pdbx_seq_one_letter_code
_entity_poly.pdbx_strand_id
1 'polypeptide(L)'
;MQEAKVSHGQEIRADLPNVRVLALAGGTEAQTLFCNMGPIRVRAILNRGDEGPLPTDVTLEGLQVSTSGVYDILNALVGSNGNLRLVVDDQTTVVPAEQAVGASAGLSWV
;
A
#
# COMPACT_ATOMS: atom_id res chain seq x y z
N MET A 1 13.61 11.00 0.50
CA MET A 1 12.72 9.83 0.58
C MET A 1 13.22 8.81 -0.42
N GLN A 2 13.36 7.55 -0.03
CA GLN A 2 13.86 6.48 -0.89
C GLN A 2 12.65 5.77 -1.51
N GLU A 3 12.61 5.62 -2.84
CA GLU A 3 11.65 4.71 -3.46
C GLU A 3 11.88 3.30 -2.90
N ALA A 4 10.83 2.69 -2.35
CA ALA A 4 10.95 1.38 -1.73
C ALA A 4 11.16 0.32 -2.83
N LYS A 5 12.37 -0.24 -2.88
CA LYS A 5 12.60 -1.56 -3.49
C LYS A 5 12.54 -2.57 -2.35
N VAL A 6 11.48 -3.37 -2.32
CA VAL A 6 11.38 -4.49 -1.37
C VAL A 6 12.31 -5.60 -1.89
N SER A 7 13.18 -6.14 -1.06
CA SER A 7 14.09 -7.26 -1.32
C SER A 7 13.49 -8.58 -0.83
N HIS A 8 13.96 -9.71 -1.35
CA HIS A 8 13.57 -11.02 -0.81
C HIS A 8 13.95 -11.15 0.67
N GLY A 9 13.06 -11.72 1.48
CA GLY A 9 13.13 -11.80 2.94
C GLY A 9 12.84 -10.47 3.65
N GLN A 10 12.67 -9.37 2.92
CA GLN A 10 12.50 -8.06 3.54
C GLN A 10 11.10 -7.90 4.10
N GLU A 11 11.01 -7.30 5.28
CA GLU A 11 9.76 -6.93 5.95
C GLU A 11 9.84 -5.48 6.39
N ILE A 12 8.85 -4.68 6.00
CA ILE A 12 8.80 -3.25 6.27
C ILE A 12 7.42 -2.82 6.75
N ARG A 13 7.37 -1.69 7.45
CA ARG A 13 6.17 -0.88 7.61
C ARG A 13 6.18 0.22 6.58
N ALA A 14 5.10 0.39 5.82
CA ALA A 14 5.04 1.37 4.75
C ALA A 14 3.67 2.03 4.59
N ASP A 15 3.68 3.24 4.03
CA ASP A 15 2.48 3.88 3.50
C ASP A 15 2.38 3.65 2.00
N LEU A 16 1.21 3.20 1.56
CA LEU A 16 0.87 2.95 0.18
C LEU A 16 -0.26 3.91 -0.22
N PRO A 17 0.07 5.02 -0.91
CA PRO A 17 -0.93 5.99 -1.33
C PRO A 17 -1.62 5.60 -2.64
N ASN A 18 -2.87 6.04 -2.80
CA ASN A 18 -3.69 5.88 -4.00
C ASN A 18 -3.91 4.42 -4.44
N VAL A 19 -4.09 3.50 -3.50
CA VAL A 19 -4.41 2.09 -3.80
C VAL A 19 -5.86 2.00 -4.26
N ARG A 20 -6.09 1.48 -5.47
CA ARG A 20 -7.45 1.19 -5.94
C ARG A 20 -7.93 -0.10 -5.33
N VAL A 21 -9.09 -0.06 -4.69
CA VAL A 21 -9.71 -1.23 -4.06
C VAL A 21 -11.05 -1.51 -4.72
N LEU A 22 -11.25 -2.76 -5.12
CA LEU A 22 -12.52 -3.30 -5.60
C LEU A 22 -13.12 -4.15 -4.49
N ALA A 23 -14.23 -3.70 -3.91
CA ALA A 23 -15.04 -4.50 -3.01
C ALA A 23 -15.78 -5.57 -3.83
N LEU A 24 -15.62 -6.84 -3.46
CA LEU A 24 -16.38 -7.93 -4.07
C LEU A 24 -17.74 -8.08 -3.37
N ALA A 25 -18.78 -8.40 -4.14
CA ALA A 25 -20.11 -8.64 -3.60
C ALA A 25 -20.07 -9.80 -2.60
N GLY A 26 -20.37 -9.52 -1.33
CA GLY A 26 -20.22 -10.47 -0.21
C GLY A 26 -19.40 -9.93 0.97
N GLY A 27 -18.68 -8.82 0.80
CA GLY A 27 -18.13 -8.00 1.90
C GLY A 27 -16.94 -8.57 2.67
N THR A 28 -16.54 -9.81 2.42
CA THR A 28 -15.44 -10.47 3.13
C THR A 28 -14.10 -10.38 2.42
N GLU A 29 -14.08 -10.04 1.13
CA GLU A 29 -12.87 -10.05 0.29
C GLU A 29 -12.83 -8.82 -0.61
N ALA A 30 -11.66 -8.17 -0.66
CA ALA A 30 -11.40 -7.02 -1.53
C ALA A 30 -10.18 -7.30 -2.40
N GLN A 31 -10.22 -6.86 -3.66
CA GLN A 31 -9.07 -6.91 -4.56
C GLN A 31 -8.42 -5.54 -4.65
N THR A 32 -7.09 -5.48 -4.52
CA THR A 32 -6.33 -4.24 -4.74
C THR A 32 -5.70 -4.23 -6.12
N LEU A 33 -5.84 -3.11 -6.80
CA LEU A 33 -5.12 -2.78 -8.03
C LEU A 33 -4.10 -1.70 -7.69
N PHE A 34 -2.82 -2.01 -7.87
CA PHE A 34 -1.71 -1.10 -7.61
C PHE A 34 -1.38 -0.16 -8.78
N CYS A 35 -2.19 -0.19 -9.84
CA CYS A 35 -2.03 0.69 -11.00
C CYS A 35 -2.20 2.16 -10.59
N ASN A 36 -1.26 3.02 -11.01
CA ASN A 36 -1.23 4.47 -10.69
C ASN A 36 -1.06 4.80 -9.20
N MET A 37 -0.47 3.90 -8.40
CA MET A 37 -0.10 4.21 -7.02
C MET A 37 1.01 5.28 -6.95
N GLY A 38 1.00 6.08 -5.88
CA GLY A 38 2.11 6.98 -5.58
C GLY A 38 3.32 6.22 -5.00
N PRO A 39 4.44 6.92 -4.73
CA PRO A 39 5.63 6.26 -4.17
C PRO A 39 5.33 5.64 -2.80
N ILE A 40 5.74 4.38 -2.61
CA ILE A 40 5.68 3.70 -1.33
C ILE A 40 6.63 4.40 -0.36
N ARG A 41 6.12 4.81 0.81
CA ARG A 41 6.92 5.48 1.84
C ARG A 41 7.23 4.50 2.97
N VAL A 42 8.50 4.09 3.07
CA VAL A 42 8.96 3.21 4.15
C VAL A 42 8.99 3.98 5.47
N ARG A 43 8.27 3.47 6.48
CA ARG A 43 8.28 3.97 7.86
C ARG A 43 9.35 3.28 8.70
N ALA A 44 9.45 1.97 8.56
CA ALA A 44 10.39 1.14 9.31
C ALA A 44 10.79 -0.08 8.48
N ILE A 45 12.02 -0.54 8.66
CA ILE A 45 12.49 -1.84 8.16
C ILE A 45 12.54 -2.77 9.37
N LEU A 46 11.71 -3.82 9.36
CA LEU A 46 11.64 -4.82 10.43
C LEU A 46 12.58 -5.98 10.16
N ASN A 47 12.71 -6.37 8.89
CA ASN A 47 13.73 -7.30 8.41
C ASN A 47 14.32 -6.74 7.11
N ARG A 48 15.66 -6.77 6.95
CA ARG A 48 16.32 -6.31 5.74
C ARG A 48 16.18 -7.29 4.57
N GLY A 49 15.92 -8.55 4.86
CA GLY A 49 15.96 -9.62 3.87
C GLY A 49 17.38 -9.95 3.43
N ASP A 50 17.46 -10.82 2.42
CA ASP A 50 18.68 -11.54 2.02
C ASP A 50 19.03 -11.30 0.53
N GLU A 51 18.44 -10.28 -0.10
CA GLU A 51 18.69 -9.85 -1.49
C GLU A 51 18.47 -10.91 -2.58
N GLY A 52 17.85 -12.04 -2.22
CA GLY A 52 17.42 -13.08 -3.16
C GLY A 52 16.43 -12.59 -4.22
N PRO A 53 16.08 -13.44 -5.21
CA PRO A 53 15.16 -13.07 -6.28
C PRO A 53 13.79 -12.69 -5.73
N LEU A 54 13.19 -11.64 -6.30
CA LEU A 54 11.85 -11.24 -5.90
C LEU A 54 10.80 -12.25 -6.36
N PRO A 55 9.82 -12.54 -5.52
CA PRO A 55 8.72 -13.40 -5.90
C PRO A 55 7.83 -12.72 -6.95
N THR A 56 7.21 -13.53 -7.81
CA THR A 56 6.39 -13.06 -8.94
C THR A 56 4.91 -12.89 -8.60
N ASP A 57 4.47 -13.37 -7.44
CA ASP A 57 3.08 -13.36 -7.00
C ASP A 57 2.86 -12.40 -5.82
N VAL A 58 1.66 -11.82 -5.74
CA VAL A 58 1.30 -10.79 -4.76
C VAL A 58 0.07 -11.26 -3.98
N THR A 59 0.17 -11.31 -2.66
CA THR A 59 -0.91 -11.70 -1.74
C THR A 59 -1.32 -10.51 -0.87
N LEU A 60 -2.63 -10.29 -0.74
CA LEU A 60 -3.22 -9.28 0.14
C LEU A 60 -3.96 -9.96 1.29
N GLU A 61 -3.68 -9.57 2.52
CA GLU A 61 -4.30 -10.13 3.72
C GLU A 61 -4.95 -9.04 4.58
N GLY A 62 -6.12 -9.35 5.15
CA GLY A 62 -6.77 -8.51 6.17
C GLY A 62 -7.47 -7.25 5.65
N LEU A 63 -7.39 -6.93 4.36
CA LEU A 63 -8.10 -5.76 3.82
C LEU A 63 -9.61 -6.04 3.71
N GLN A 64 -10.39 -5.34 4.54
CA GLN A 64 -11.84 -5.32 4.46
C GLN A 64 -12.30 -3.91 4.12
N VAL A 65 -12.97 -3.76 2.98
CA VAL A 65 -13.65 -2.51 2.61
C VAL A 65 -15.05 -2.82 2.11
N SER A 66 -16.02 -2.00 2.54
CA SER A 66 -17.43 -2.18 2.17
C SER A 66 -17.77 -1.60 0.79
N THR A 67 -16.90 -0.73 0.27
CA THR A 67 -17.13 0.02 -0.97
C THR A 67 -15.85 0.06 -1.79
N SER A 68 -15.99 -0.12 -3.11
CA SER A 68 -14.88 0.10 -4.03
C SER A 68 -14.48 1.57 -4.06
N GLY A 69 -13.18 1.87 -4.18
CA GLY A 69 -12.69 3.24 -4.12
C GLY A 69 -11.18 3.35 -4.21
N VAL A 70 -10.66 4.55 -4.00
CA VAL A 70 -9.23 4.81 -3.86
C VAL A 70 -8.94 5.05 -2.39
N TYR A 71 -7.92 4.40 -1.86
CA TYR A 71 -7.57 4.43 -0.44
C TYR A 71 -6.08 4.67 -0.26
N ASP A 72 -5.74 5.39 0.80
CA ASP A 72 -4.39 5.38 1.34
C ASP A 72 -4.33 4.31 2.43
N ILE A 73 -3.36 3.39 2.32
CA ILE A 73 -3.11 2.35 3.31
C ILE A 73 -1.86 2.77 4.08
N LEU A 74 -2.05 3.16 5.34
CA LEU A 74 -1.01 3.72 6.18
C LEU A 74 -0.48 2.68 7.16
N ASN A 75 0.84 2.65 7.33
CA ASN A 75 1.55 1.76 8.24
C ASN A 75 1.30 0.25 8.02
N ALA A 76 1.04 -0.15 6.77
CA ALA A 76 0.85 -1.55 6.41
C ALA A 76 2.14 -2.35 6.57
N LEU A 77 2.01 -3.62 6.94
CA LEU A 77 3.11 -4.56 6.92
C LEU A 77 3.29 -5.09 5.49
N VAL A 78 4.47 -4.87 4.92
CA VAL A 78 4.83 -5.34 3.57
C VAL A 78 5.99 -6.30 3.70
N GLY A 79 5.80 -7.55 3.27
CA GLY A 79 6.80 -8.60 3.28
C GLY A 79 7.05 -9.15 1.89
N SER A 80 8.23 -9.73 1.67
CA SER A 80 8.55 -10.48 0.45
C SER A 80 9.23 -11.78 0.85
N ASN A 81 8.52 -12.90 0.92
CA ASN A 81 9.10 -14.20 1.23
C ASN A 81 8.30 -15.29 0.51
N GLY A 82 8.74 -15.66 -0.69
CA GLY A 82 8.00 -16.54 -1.60
C GLY A 82 6.88 -15.84 -2.39
N ASN A 83 6.17 -14.87 -1.79
CA ASN A 83 5.22 -13.92 -2.41
C ASN A 83 5.42 -12.51 -1.83
N LEU A 84 5.03 -11.46 -2.56
CA LEU A 84 4.92 -10.10 -2.02
C LEU A 84 3.61 -9.98 -1.25
N ARG A 85 3.69 -9.75 0.05
CA ARG A 85 2.55 -9.79 0.97
C ARG A 85 2.27 -8.41 1.53
N LEU A 86 1.04 -7.93 1.39
CA LEU A 86 0.53 -6.71 2.04
C LEU A 86 -0.48 -7.11 3.10
N VAL A 87 -0.26 -6.70 4.35
CA VAL A 87 -1.12 -7.08 5.48
C VAL A 87 -1.67 -5.84 6.16
N VAL A 88 -2.99 -5.85 6.33
CA VAL A 88 -3.75 -4.90 7.14
C VAL A 88 -4.00 -5.54 8.50
N ASP A 89 -3.20 -5.14 9.49
CA ASP A 89 -3.29 -5.57 10.89
C ASP A 89 -3.80 -4.44 11.81
N ASP A 90 -3.77 -4.64 13.13
CA ASP A 90 -4.23 -3.66 14.12
C ASP A 90 -3.42 -2.35 14.11
N GLN A 91 -2.23 -2.35 13.51
CA GLN A 91 -1.37 -1.17 13.38
C GLN A 91 -1.59 -0.44 12.05
N THR A 92 -2.43 -1.00 11.16
CA THR A 92 -2.67 -0.49 9.82
C THR A 92 -3.94 0.36 9.78
N THR A 93 -3.86 1.50 9.11
CA THR A 93 -5.00 2.41 8.95
C THR A 93 -5.35 2.56 7.48
N VAL A 94 -6.60 2.25 7.12
CA VAL A 94 -7.12 2.41 5.76
C VAL A 94 -8.05 3.61 5.72
N VAL A 95 -7.72 4.61 4.90
CA VAL A 95 -8.54 5.82 4.76
C VAL A 95 -8.88 6.04 3.28
N PRO A 96 -10.08 6.55 2.97
CA PRO A 96 -10.37 7.02 1.61
C PRO A 96 -9.30 8.04 1.21
N ALA A 97 -8.70 7.86 0.04
CA ALA A 97 -7.77 8.84 -0.49
C ALA A 97 -8.57 10.12 -0.76
N GLU A 98 -8.34 11.16 0.04
CA GLU A 98 -8.79 12.50 -0.36
C GLU A 98 -8.15 12.77 -1.71
N GLN A 99 -8.94 13.09 -2.73
CA GLN A 99 -8.38 13.53 -4.00
C GLN A 99 -7.36 14.61 -3.69
N ALA A 100 -6.08 14.35 -3.95
CA ALA A 100 -5.02 15.31 -3.70
C ALA A 100 -5.22 16.51 -4.63
N VAL A 101 -6.10 17.42 -4.26
CA VAL A 101 -6.13 18.79 -4.76
C VAL A 101 -5.20 19.58 -3.87
N GLY A 102 -4.00 19.81 -4.38
CA GLY A 102 -3.21 21.00 -4.03
C GLY A 102 -1.93 20.74 -3.26
N ALA A 103 -0.82 20.56 -4.00
CA ALA A 103 0.48 21.05 -3.55
C ALA A 103 1.39 21.41 -4.74
N SER A 104 0.96 22.33 -5.59
CA SER A 104 1.85 23.38 -6.12
C SER A 104 1.04 24.55 -6.68
N ALA A 105 1.53 25.74 -6.38
CA ALA A 105 1.10 27.06 -6.83
C ALA A 105 -0.28 27.54 -6.36
N GLY A 106 -0.28 28.16 -5.17
CA GLY A 106 -1.10 29.36 -5.03
C GLY A 106 -0.71 30.36 -6.11
N LEU A 107 -1.69 30.81 -6.88
CA LEU A 107 -1.67 32.07 -7.59
C LEU A 107 -3.09 32.63 -7.54
N SER A 108 -3.15 33.74 -6.82
CA SER A 108 -4.27 34.66 -6.63
C SER A 108 -5.04 34.91 -7.93
N TRP A 109 -6.37 34.81 -7.85
CA TRP A 109 -7.25 35.37 -8.87
C TRP A 109 -7.39 36.87 -8.59
N VAL A 110 -6.76 37.67 -9.46
CA VAL A 110 -7.21 39.03 -9.83
C VAL A 110 -7.10 39.16 -11.34
#